data_AF-A0A538QH67-F1
#
_entry.id   AF-A0A538QH67-F1
#
_cell.length_a   1.000
_cell.length_b   1.000
_cell.length_c   1.000
_cell.angle_alpha   90.00
_cell.angle_beta   90.00
_cell.angle_gamma   90.00
#
_symmetry.space_group_name_H-M   'P 1'
#
loop_
_entity.id
_entity.type
_entity.pdbx_description
1 polymer ?
#
loop_
_entity_poly.entity_id
_entity_poly.type
_entity_poly.pdbx_seq_one_letter_code
_entity_poly.pdbx_strand_id
1 'polypeptide(L)'
;MGLALGATSATAAIVATAPAFVQIAPPPSVLLNQLESDTDLFAFNERQCFTLPFNLTTDNGFVPANTLISSHFLHGDPDTNLLLNGRVLFNGPILGVISSTALLNASDAPCGAAGTAYPTGIEPNRGLEPAQADAYAIIAGGFGIAAQMEVPPASFSDQIRVITRCCPGGCPGAPD
;
A
#
# COMPACT_ATOMS: atom_id res chain seq x y z
N MET A 1 41.15 4.05 15.61
CA MET A 1 39.79 3.48 15.67
C MET A 1 38.95 4.21 14.63
N GLY A 2 38.71 3.59 13.48
CA GLY A 2 37.82 4.15 12.46
C GLY A 2 36.39 3.74 12.77
N LEU A 3 35.48 4.71 12.92
CA LEU A 3 34.05 4.44 12.93
C LEU A 3 33.65 4.06 11.50
N ALA A 4 33.28 2.80 11.29
CA ALA A 4 32.57 2.39 10.09
C ALA A 4 31.11 2.85 10.23
N LEU A 5 30.71 3.90 9.50
CA LEU A 5 29.30 4.17 9.26
C LEU A 5 28.77 3.05 8.36
N GLY A 6 28.00 2.13 8.93
CA GLY A 6 27.22 1.18 8.13
C GLY A 6 26.19 1.98 7.34
N ALA A 7 26.36 2.07 6.02
CA ALA A 7 25.33 2.60 5.15
C ALA A 7 24.10 1.68 5.27
N THR A 8 23.05 2.16 5.92
CA THR A 8 21.73 1.52 5.82
C THR A 8 21.32 1.63 4.36
N SER A 9 21.22 0.51 3.66
CA SER A 9 20.61 0.47 2.33
C SER A 9 19.20 1.07 2.45
N ALA A 10 19.01 2.29 1.95
CA ALA A 10 17.70 2.93 2.01
C ALA A 10 16.76 2.16 1.08
N THR A 11 15.71 1.55 1.65
CA THR A 11 14.59 0.98 0.89
C THR A 11 13.58 2.08 0.55
N ALA A 12 12.75 1.87 -0.48
CA ALA A 12 11.59 2.73 -0.67
C ALA A 12 10.54 2.42 0.40
N ALA A 13 10.31 3.32 1.35
CA ALA A 13 9.51 3.16 2.56
C ALA A 13 8.41 4.22 2.65
N ILE A 14 7.34 3.89 3.39
CA ILE A 14 6.44 4.90 3.96
C ILE A 14 7.25 5.78 4.92
N VAL A 15 7.15 7.10 4.75
CA VAL A 15 7.87 8.11 5.54
C VAL A 15 6.97 9.03 6.34
N ALA A 16 5.69 9.13 5.98
CA ALA A 16 4.70 9.86 6.75
C ALA A 16 3.28 9.35 6.48
N THR A 17 2.42 9.44 7.48
CA THR A 17 0.98 9.20 7.38
C THR A 17 0.22 10.30 8.12
N ALA A 18 -0.97 10.67 7.64
CA ALA A 18 -1.88 11.62 8.30
C ALA A 18 -3.24 11.68 7.59
N PRO A 19 -4.28 12.30 8.16
CA PRO A 19 -4.58 12.22 9.58
C PRO A 19 -5.05 10.80 9.98
N ALA A 20 -5.83 10.11 9.12
CA ALA A 20 -6.42 8.81 9.45
C ALA A 20 -5.47 7.61 9.29
N PHE A 21 -4.47 7.71 8.41
CA PHE A 21 -3.52 6.60 8.25
C PHE A 21 -2.55 6.52 9.43
N VAL A 22 -2.40 5.31 9.97
CA VAL A 22 -1.38 4.93 10.95
C VAL A 22 -0.45 3.90 10.32
N GLN A 23 0.84 4.19 10.34
CA GLN A 23 1.83 3.21 9.88
C GLN A 23 2.06 2.11 10.93
N ILE A 24 1.94 0.86 10.52
CA ILE A 24 2.21 -0.33 11.33
C ILE A 24 3.25 -1.24 10.67
N ALA A 25 3.76 -2.22 11.43
CA ALA A 25 4.46 -3.36 10.85
C ALA A 25 3.45 -4.27 10.10
N PRO A 26 3.88 -5.08 9.11
CA PRO A 26 2.99 -6.03 8.46
C PRO A 26 2.23 -6.88 9.49
N PRO A 27 0.90 -6.83 9.49
CA PRO A 27 0.09 -7.58 10.44
C PRO A 27 0.09 -9.07 10.09
N PRO A 28 -0.29 -9.96 11.02
CA PRO A 28 -0.51 -11.37 10.68
C PRO A 28 -1.62 -11.59 9.63
N SER A 29 -2.57 -10.66 9.51
CA SER A 29 -3.72 -10.77 8.61
C SER A 29 -4.28 -9.40 8.23
N VAL A 30 -4.75 -9.28 6.99
CA VAL A 30 -5.64 -8.21 6.49
C VAL A 30 -6.94 -8.81 5.91
N LEU A 31 -7.31 -10.01 6.39
CA LEU A 31 -8.63 -10.59 6.13
C LEU A 31 -9.70 -9.75 6.83
N LEU A 32 -10.89 -9.71 6.23
CA LEU A 32 -12.09 -9.11 6.83
C LEU A 32 -12.23 -9.49 8.32
N ASN A 33 -12.46 -8.48 9.15
CA ASN A 33 -12.62 -8.56 10.60
C ASN A 33 -11.38 -9.07 11.36
N GLN A 34 -10.17 -8.90 10.81
CA GLN A 34 -8.92 -9.29 11.48
C GLN A 34 -7.99 -8.12 11.80
N LEU A 35 -8.23 -6.95 11.22
CA LEU A 35 -7.50 -5.72 11.50
C LEU A 35 -8.47 -4.53 11.55
N GLU A 36 -9.42 -4.60 12.48
CA GLU A 36 -10.52 -3.65 12.51
C GLU A 36 -10.18 -2.32 13.20
N SER A 37 -10.72 -1.21 12.67
CA SER A 37 -10.73 0.09 13.36
C SER A 37 -11.78 1.05 12.80
N ASP A 38 -12.53 1.68 13.71
CA ASP A 38 -13.47 2.77 13.38
C ASP A 38 -12.81 4.15 13.29
N THR A 39 -11.52 4.27 13.61
CA THR A 39 -10.82 5.57 13.69
C THR A 39 -9.56 5.66 12.86
N ASP A 40 -8.95 4.52 12.57
CA ASP A 40 -7.66 4.45 11.88
C ASP A 40 -7.79 3.66 10.58
N LEU A 41 -7.10 4.16 9.55
CA LEU A 41 -6.72 3.36 8.40
C LEU A 41 -5.29 2.86 8.63
N PHE A 42 -4.97 1.65 8.19
CA PHE A 42 -3.64 1.09 8.39
C PHE A 42 -2.80 1.17 7.13
N ALA A 43 -1.53 1.55 7.28
CA ALA A 43 -0.55 1.50 6.20
C ALA A 43 0.68 0.70 6.63
N PHE A 44 1.20 -0.17 5.78
CA PHE A 44 2.44 -0.89 6.07
C PHE A 44 3.28 -1.13 4.82
N ASN A 45 4.60 -1.25 5.04
CA ASN A 45 5.53 -1.66 4.01
C ASN A 45 5.41 -3.18 3.81
N GLU A 46 5.13 -3.64 2.60
CA GLU A 46 5.07 -5.07 2.29
C GLU A 46 6.47 -5.59 1.94
N ARG A 47 6.65 -6.09 0.71
CA ARG A 47 7.93 -6.56 0.22
C ARG A 47 8.77 -5.39 -0.28
N GLN A 48 10.01 -5.33 0.18
CA GLN A 48 10.90 -4.21 -0.08
C GLN A 48 11.99 -4.59 -1.08
N CYS A 49 12.29 -3.68 -2.02
CA CYS A 49 13.46 -3.73 -2.90
C CYS A 49 13.70 -5.09 -3.60
N PHE A 50 12.69 -5.58 -4.31
CA PHE A 50 12.75 -6.83 -5.07
C PHE A 50 12.55 -6.58 -6.56
N THR A 51 13.15 -7.46 -7.38
CA THR A 51 12.99 -7.42 -8.83
C THR A 51 11.70 -8.11 -9.22
N LEU A 52 10.84 -7.40 -9.94
CA LEU A 52 9.58 -7.93 -10.41
C LEU A 52 9.80 -8.96 -11.54
N PRO A 53 9.32 -10.21 -11.44
CA PRO A 53 9.63 -11.25 -12.43
C PRO A 53 8.74 -11.22 -13.69
N PHE A 54 7.70 -10.38 -13.71
CA PHE A 54 6.72 -10.26 -14.81
C PHE A 54 6.19 -8.83 -14.90
N ASN A 55 5.42 -8.50 -15.94
CA ASN A 55 4.73 -7.22 -16.01
C ASN A 55 3.58 -7.21 -14.98
N LEU A 56 3.62 -6.31 -14.01
CA LEU A 56 2.58 -6.16 -13.00
C LEU A 56 1.56 -5.13 -13.50
N THR A 57 0.33 -5.57 -13.75
CA THR A 57 -0.78 -4.68 -14.08
C THR A 57 -1.21 -3.87 -12.85
N THR A 58 -1.49 -2.59 -13.07
CA THR A 58 -1.92 -1.61 -12.07
C THR A 58 -3.07 -0.79 -12.67
N ASP A 59 -3.76 -0.01 -11.84
CA ASP A 59 -4.83 0.86 -12.31
C ASP A 59 -4.32 1.95 -13.27
N ASN A 60 -3.02 2.27 -13.20
CA ASN A 60 -2.36 3.31 -14.00
C ASN A 60 -1.56 2.75 -15.19
N GLY A 61 -1.75 1.47 -15.56
CA GLY A 61 -1.01 0.81 -16.63
C GLY A 61 -0.29 -0.44 -16.13
N PHE A 62 0.99 -0.61 -16.46
CA PHE A 62 1.78 -1.73 -15.94
C PHE A 62 3.18 -1.30 -15.52
N VAL A 63 3.70 -1.95 -14.48
CA VAL A 63 5.11 -1.91 -14.10
C VAL A 63 5.85 -3.03 -14.84
N PRO A 64 6.84 -2.74 -15.69
CA PRO A 64 7.52 -3.76 -16.47
C PRO A 64 8.26 -4.79 -15.60
N ALA A 65 8.36 -6.02 -16.11
CA ALA A 65 9.27 -7.03 -15.58
C ALA A 65 10.70 -6.49 -15.47
N ASN A 66 11.46 -7.03 -14.53
CA ASN A 66 12.82 -6.63 -14.18
C ASN A 66 12.96 -5.23 -13.56
N THR A 67 11.84 -4.56 -13.25
CA THR A 67 11.87 -3.32 -12.46
C THR A 67 12.16 -3.65 -10.99
N LEU A 68 13.06 -2.89 -10.37
CA LEU A 68 13.33 -2.96 -8.94
C LEU A 68 12.32 -2.10 -8.17
N ILE A 69 11.48 -2.74 -7.36
CA ILE A 69 10.33 -2.11 -6.70
C ILE A 69 10.28 -2.39 -5.19
N SER A 70 9.50 -1.57 -4.49
CA SER A 70 8.91 -1.90 -3.19
C SER A 70 7.39 -1.87 -3.30
N SER A 71 6.70 -2.64 -2.48
CA SER A 71 5.25 -2.61 -2.31
C SER A 71 4.85 -2.15 -0.91
N HIS A 72 3.70 -1.50 -0.85
CA HIS A 72 3.09 -0.96 0.36
C HIS A 72 1.59 -1.24 0.31
N PHE A 73 0.99 -1.39 1.48
CA PHE A 73 -0.43 -1.71 1.61
C PHE A 73 -1.13 -0.67 2.46
N LEU A 74 -2.32 -0.26 2.04
CA LEU A 74 -3.25 0.62 2.73
C LEU A 74 -4.55 -0.17 2.93
N HIS A 75 -5.12 -0.10 4.13
CA HIS A 75 -6.23 -0.95 4.55
C HIS A 75 -7.23 -0.19 5.41
N GLY A 76 -8.51 -0.36 5.13
CA GLY A 76 -9.64 0.04 5.97
C GLY A 76 -10.58 -1.14 6.20
N ASP A 77 -10.97 -1.35 7.46
CA ASP A 77 -11.84 -2.45 7.89
C ASP A 77 -12.57 -2.01 9.17
N PRO A 78 -13.58 -1.13 9.10
CA PRO A 78 -14.31 -0.71 10.29
C PRO A 78 -15.33 -1.74 10.75
N ASP A 79 -15.63 -1.74 12.06
CA ASP A 79 -16.78 -2.48 12.61
C ASP A 79 -18.09 -1.72 12.31
N THR A 80 -18.01 -0.39 12.15
CA THR A 80 -19.15 0.50 11.88
C THR A 80 -19.05 1.19 10.51
N ASN A 81 -19.99 2.10 10.22
CA ASN A 81 -19.96 2.84 8.96
C ASN A 81 -18.88 3.91 9.04
N LEU A 82 -17.88 3.82 8.17
CA LEU A 82 -16.73 4.69 8.24
C LEU A 82 -16.46 5.35 6.89
N LEU A 83 -16.32 6.68 6.93
CA LEU A 83 -15.74 7.45 5.85
C LEU A 83 -14.47 8.13 6.38
N LEU A 84 -13.31 7.51 6.13
CA LEU A 84 -12.02 8.11 6.50
C LEU A 84 -11.27 8.63 5.29
N ASN A 85 -10.55 9.72 5.55
CA ASN A 85 -9.68 10.37 4.59
C ASN A 85 -8.27 10.42 5.17
N GLY A 86 -7.31 9.95 4.39
CA GLY A 86 -5.93 9.87 4.79
C GLY A 86 -4.97 10.13 3.64
N ARG A 87 -3.72 10.36 3.99
CA ARG A 87 -2.59 10.39 3.09
C ARG A 87 -1.43 9.58 3.62
N VAL A 88 -0.70 8.96 2.71
CA VAL A 88 0.54 8.22 2.94
C VAL A 88 1.59 8.80 2.01
N LEU A 89 2.76 9.16 2.54
CA LEU A 89 3.91 9.60 1.78
C LEU A 89 4.98 8.52 1.74
N PHE A 90 5.64 8.42 0.59
CA PHE A 90 6.71 7.47 0.32
C PHE A 90 7.98 8.23 -0.03
N ASN A 91 9.13 7.66 0.30
CA ASN A 91 10.39 8.22 -0.20
C ASN A 91 10.71 7.80 -1.65
N GLY A 92 10.06 6.76 -2.19
CA GLY A 92 10.20 6.33 -3.58
C GLY A 92 9.06 6.81 -4.47
N PRO A 93 9.33 7.16 -5.75
CA PRO A 93 8.28 7.56 -6.66
C PRO A 93 7.32 6.39 -6.93
N ILE A 94 6.03 6.68 -6.95
CA ILE A 94 4.97 5.73 -7.25
C ILE A 94 5.07 5.35 -8.73
N LEU A 95 5.16 4.05 -8.98
CA LEU A 95 5.16 3.44 -10.31
C LEU A 95 3.76 2.94 -10.71
N GLY A 96 2.90 2.67 -9.73
CA GLY A 96 1.51 2.32 -9.97
C GLY A 96 0.74 2.05 -8.67
N VAL A 97 -0.57 2.12 -8.76
CA VAL A 97 -1.52 1.86 -7.69
C VAL A 97 -2.44 0.71 -8.12
N ILE A 98 -2.82 -0.14 -7.17
CA ILE A 98 -3.70 -1.28 -7.39
C ILE A 98 -4.83 -1.19 -6.36
N SER A 99 -6.07 -1.00 -6.83
CA SER A 99 -7.24 -0.89 -5.95
C SER A 99 -8.40 -1.81 -6.31
N SER A 100 -8.30 -2.66 -7.34
CA SER A 100 -9.38 -3.59 -7.69
C SER A 100 -9.14 -5.00 -7.13
N THR A 101 -10.21 -5.72 -6.75
CA THR A 101 -10.16 -7.10 -6.24
C THR A 101 -9.28 -8.00 -7.09
N ALA A 102 -9.49 -7.98 -8.40
CA ALA A 102 -8.79 -8.87 -9.33
C ALA A 102 -7.28 -8.61 -9.35
N LEU A 103 -6.87 -7.34 -9.38
CA LEU A 103 -5.46 -6.96 -9.41
C LEU A 103 -4.79 -7.13 -8.03
N LEU A 104 -5.51 -6.87 -6.94
CA LEU A 104 -5.02 -7.14 -5.59
C LEU A 104 -4.75 -8.63 -5.38
N ASN A 105 -5.71 -9.50 -5.75
CA ASN A 105 -5.54 -10.95 -5.68
C ASN A 105 -4.36 -11.44 -6.53
N ALA A 106 -4.20 -10.90 -7.75
CA ALA A 106 -3.09 -11.26 -8.63
C ALA A 106 -1.72 -10.79 -8.10
N SER A 107 -1.70 -9.77 -7.24
CA SER A 107 -0.47 -9.15 -6.73
C SER A 107 -0.07 -9.59 -5.31
N ASP A 108 -0.91 -10.33 -4.58
CA ASP A 108 -0.59 -10.78 -3.22
C ASP A 108 0.64 -11.69 -3.17
N ALA A 109 0.70 -12.73 -4.02
CA ALA A 109 1.84 -13.64 -4.05
C ALA A 109 3.19 -12.96 -4.41
N PRO A 110 3.30 -12.11 -5.44
CA PRO A 110 4.56 -11.46 -5.78
C PRO A 110 4.96 -10.30 -4.83
N CYS A 111 3.99 -9.55 -4.31
CA CYS A 111 4.21 -8.27 -3.63
C CYS A 111 3.89 -8.27 -2.13
N GLY A 112 3.13 -9.24 -1.65
CA GLY A 112 2.69 -9.30 -0.25
C GLY A 112 3.85 -9.46 0.73
N ALA A 113 3.62 -9.01 1.97
CA ALA A 113 4.53 -9.23 3.07
C ALA A 113 4.53 -10.71 3.47
N ALA A 114 5.72 -11.27 3.69
CA ALA A 114 5.82 -12.63 4.22
C ALA A 114 5.23 -12.69 5.63
N GLY A 115 4.30 -13.61 5.86
CA GLY A 115 3.62 -13.79 7.16
C GLY A 115 2.31 -13.03 7.32
N THR A 116 1.92 -12.19 6.35
CA THR A 116 0.60 -11.56 6.32
C THR A 116 -0.37 -12.40 5.48
N ALA A 117 -1.52 -12.76 6.05
CA ALA A 117 -2.62 -13.38 5.30
C ALA A 117 -3.42 -12.31 4.55
N TYR A 118 -3.62 -12.54 3.24
CA TYR A 118 -4.41 -11.67 2.36
C TYR A 118 -5.69 -12.38 1.91
N PRO A 119 -6.79 -11.66 1.65
CA PRO A 119 -8.09 -12.25 1.29
C PRO A 119 -8.15 -12.72 -0.19
N THR A 120 -7.07 -13.33 -0.68
CA THR A 120 -6.91 -13.76 -2.06
C THR A 120 -8.01 -14.75 -2.46
N GLY A 121 -8.92 -14.30 -3.33
CA GLY A 121 -9.98 -15.13 -3.91
C GLY A 121 -11.14 -15.48 -2.97
N ILE A 122 -11.20 -14.88 -1.77
CA ILE A 122 -12.26 -15.14 -0.79
C ILE A 122 -13.12 -13.91 -0.49
N GLU A 123 -12.64 -12.71 -0.80
CA GLU A 123 -13.36 -11.45 -0.57
C GLU A 123 -13.68 -10.78 -1.92
N PRO A 124 -14.94 -10.89 -2.42
CA PRO A 124 -15.29 -10.51 -3.78
C PRO A 124 -15.23 -9.00 -4.06
N ASN A 125 -15.47 -8.15 -3.06
CA ASN A 125 -15.38 -6.69 -3.20
C ASN A 125 -14.23 -6.12 -2.34
N ARG A 126 -13.13 -6.83 -2.23
CA ARG A 126 -11.89 -6.27 -1.68
C ARG A 126 -11.36 -5.18 -2.61
N GLY A 127 -11.07 -3.98 -2.13
CA GLY A 127 -10.44 -2.97 -2.97
C GLY A 127 -11.00 -1.59 -2.70
N LEU A 128 -11.28 -0.82 -3.75
CA LEU A 128 -12.11 0.37 -3.66
C LEU A 128 -13.29 0.21 -4.62
N GLU A 129 -14.47 0.61 -4.19
CA GLU A 129 -15.70 0.48 -4.95
C GLU A 129 -16.04 1.82 -5.63
N PRO A 130 -15.88 1.95 -6.97
CA PRO A 130 -16.13 3.22 -7.66
C PRO A 130 -17.60 3.66 -7.66
N ALA A 131 -18.51 2.83 -7.14
CA ALA A 131 -19.92 3.18 -6.93
C ALA A 131 -20.18 3.89 -5.59
N GLN A 132 -19.19 3.95 -4.71
CA GLN A 132 -19.22 4.60 -3.40
C GLN A 132 -18.33 5.85 -3.42
N ALA A 133 -18.16 6.52 -2.27
CA ALA A 133 -17.27 7.67 -2.14
C ALA A 133 -15.77 7.29 -2.19
N ASP A 134 -15.44 6.03 -2.45
CA ASP A 134 -14.08 5.52 -2.49
C ASP A 134 -13.28 6.16 -3.61
N ALA A 135 -12.12 6.70 -3.23
CA ALA A 135 -11.25 7.37 -4.17
C ALA A 135 -9.82 7.35 -3.69
N TYR A 136 -8.89 7.41 -4.64
CA TYR A 136 -7.54 7.83 -4.34
C TYR A 136 -7.03 8.85 -5.37
N ALA A 137 -6.04 9.63 -4.95
CA ALA A 137 -5.27 10.49 -5.80
C ALA A 137 -3.78 10.30 -5.53
N ILE A 138 -2.99 10.24 -6.60
CA ILE A 138 -1.53 10.38 -6.50
C ILE A 138 -1.22 11.86 -6.25
N ILE A 139 -0.57 12.13 -5.13
CA ILE A 139 -0.24 13.48 -4.65
C ILE A 139 1.28 13.67 -4.52
N ALA A 140 1.70 14.82 -3.99
CA ALA A 140 3.10 15.12 -3.67
C ALA A 140 4.07 14.88 -4.84
N GLY A 141 3.65 15.20 -6.07
CA GLY A 141 4.47 15.02 -7.27
C GLY A 141 4.77 13.56 -7.61
N GLY A 142 3.94 12.60 -7.17
CA GLY A 142 4.15 11.17 -7.39
C GLY A 142 4.74 10.43 -6.19
N PHE A 143 4.78 11.06 -5.02
CA PHE A 143 5.38 10.50 -3.79
C PHE A 143 4.36 10.28 -2.68
N GLY A 144 3.07 10.40 -2.96
CA GLY A 144 2.05 10.11 -1.97
C GLY A 144 0.74 9.66 -2.57
N ILE A 145 -0.06 9.03 -1.72
CA ILE A 145 -1.47 8.73 -1.98
C ILE A 145 -2.29 9.53 -0.99
N ALA A 146 -3.30 10.24 -1.47
CA ALA A 146 -4.47 10.61 -0.67
C ALA A 146 -5.56 9.59 -0.99
N ALA A 147 -6.18 8.99 0.04
CA ALA A 147 -7.26 8.03 -0.13
C ALA A 147 -8.45 8.43 0.74
N GLN A 148 -9.64 8.23 0.18
CA GLN A 148 -10.93 8.25 0.83
C GLN A 148 -11.47 6.82 0.76
N MET A 149 -11.78 6.26 1.92
CA MET A 149 -12.28 4.89 2.08
C MET A 149 -13.63 4.96 2.80
N GLU A 150 -14.70 4.57 2.10
CA GLU A 150 -16.07 4.45 2.56
C GLU A 150 -16.42 2.97 2.70
N VAL A 151 -16.24 2.44 3.92
CA VAL A 151 -16.57 1.04 4.19
C VAL A 151 -17.87 0.97 4.99
N PRO A 152 -18.96 0.43 4.42
CA PRO A 152 -20.21 0.22 5.13
C PRO A 152 -20.07 -0.86 6.22
N PRO A 153 -20.90 -0.83 7.28
CA PRO A 153 -20.88 -1.86 8.32
C PRO A 153 -21.20 -3.24 7.73
N ALA A 154 -20.49 -4.27 8.19
CA ALA A 154 -20.63 -5.65 7.69
C ALA A 154 -20.42 -5.79 6.16
N SER A 155 -19.66 -4.87 5.57
CA SER A 155 -19.20 -4.94 4.19
C SER A 155 -17.88 -5.72 4.10
N PHE A 156 -17.20 -5.55 2.98
CA PHE A 156 -15.84 -5.98 2.72
C PHE A 156 -14.85 -4.91 3.21
N SER A 157 -13.57 -5.16 3.07
CA SER A 157 -12.51 -4.24 3.44
C SER A 157 -12.02 -3.42 2.25
N ASP A 158 -11.68 -2.17 2.52
CA ASP A 158 -11.04 -1.30 1.55
C ASP A 158 -9.54 -1.54 1.53
N GLN A 159 -8.98 -1.77 0.34
CA GLN A 159 -7.58 -2.13 0.20
C GLN A 159 -6.94 -1.47 -1.03
N ILE A 160 -5.75 -0.90 -0.83
CA ILE A 160 -4.91 -0.35 -1.91
C ILE A 160 -3.50 -0.88 -1.75
N ARG A 161 -2.92 -1.39 -2.83
CA ARG A 161 -1.49 -1.68 -2.93
C ARG A 161 -0.80 -0.61 -3.75
N VAL A 162 0.26 -0.03 -3.20
CA VAL A 162 1.07 1.01 -3.85
C VAL A 162 2.42 0.42 -4.21
N ILE A 163 2.82 0.58 -5.47
CA ILE A 163 4.11 0.13 -5.99
C ILE A 163 5.01 1.35 -6.14
N THR A 164 6.15 1.35 -5.46
CA THR A 164 7.15 2.41 -5.56
C THR A 164 8.43 1.89 -6.18
N ARG A 165 9.20 2.77 -6.82
CA ARG A 165 10.55 2.45 -7.27
C ARG A 165 11.44 2.27 -6.04
N CYS A 166 12.12 1.13 -5.93
CA CYS A 166 13.19 1.02 -4.96
C CYS A 166 14.46 1.70 -5.48
N CYS A 167 15.09 2.53 -4.65
CA CYS A 167 16.35 3.20 -4.96
C CYS A 167 17.40 2.86 -3.88
N PRO A 168 18.22 1.80 -4.05
CA PRO A 168 19.19 1.33 -3.05
C PRO A 168 20.32 2.32 -2.66
N GLY A 169 20.28 3.57 -3.14
CA GLY A 169 21.19 4.66 -2.78
C GLY A 169 20.48 5.95 -2.37
N GLY A 170 19.18 5.87 -2.05
CA GLY A 170 18.32 7.03 -1.81
C GLY A 170 17.53 7.41 -3.07
N CYS A 171 16.24 7.68 -2.90
CA CYS A 171 15.40 8.17 -3.99
C CYS A 171 15.50 9.70 -4.04
N PRO A 172 15.71 10.30 -5.23
CA PRO A 172 16.10 11.71 -5.38
C PRO A 172 14.99 12.74 -5.10
N GLY A 173 13.89 12.42 -4.40
CA GLY A 173 12.79 13.37 -4.32
C GLY A 173 11.59 13.03 -3.45
N ALA A 174 11.76 12.39 -2.29
CA ALA A 174 10.73 12.57 -1.26
C ALA A 174 10.72 14.08 -0.92
N PRO A 175 9.65 14.85 -1.17
CA PRO A 175 9.61 16.21 -0.68
C PRO A 175 9.62 16.18 0.86
N ASP A 176 10.41 17.07 1.47
CA ASP A 176 10.41 17.34 2.90
C ASP A 176 9.01 17.72 3.42
#